data_AF-A0A450T9H5-F1
#
_entry.id   AF-A0A450T9H5-F1
#
_cell.length_a   1.000
_cell.length_b   1.000
_cell.length_c   1.000
_cell.angle_alpha   90.00
_cell.angle_beta   90.00
_cell.angle_gamma   90.00
#
_symmetry.space_group_name_H-M   'P 1'
#
loop_
_entity.id
_entity.type
_entity.pdbx_description
1 polymer ?
#
loop_
_entity_poly.entity_id
_entity_poly.type
_entity_poly.pdbx_seq_one_letter_code
_entity_poly.pdbx_strand_id
1 'polypeptide(L)'
;MTAITFDTLQFVKTLKDADFNDKQAEAISSAFQDAQRESDLATKADIRVVETKVDALARDVNSLRWILGVIVILTVIPLINNLIE
;
A
#
# COMPACT_ATOMS: atom_id res chain seq x y z
N MET A 1 -3.49 2.34 -15.59
CA MET A 1 -2.85 3.54 -15.01
C MET A 1 -3.89 4.63 -14.99
N THR A 2 -4.38 5.02 -13.82
CA THR A 2 -5.14 6.28 -13.70
C THR A 2 -4.10 7.38 -13.67
N ALA A 3 -3.83 7.99 -14.82
CA ALA A 3 -2.98 9.18 -14.88
C ALA A 3 -3.70 10.28 -14.10
N ILE A 4 -3.09 10.77 -13.02
CA ILE A 4 -3.55 11.99 -12.37
C ILE A 4 -3.14 13.12 -13.31
N THR A 5 -4.10 13.67 -14.05
CA THR A 5 -3.85 14.80 -14.95
C THR A 5 -3.64 16.06 -14.12
N PHE A 6 -2.40 16.54 -14.06
CA PHE A 6 -2.07 17.84 -13.49
C PHE A 6 -2.45 18.94 -14.49
N ASP A 7 -3.48 19.72 -14.17
CA ASP A 7 -3.92 20.87 -14.97
C ASP A 7 -3.08 22.11 -14.62
N THR A 8 -1.99 22.28 -15.37
CA THR A 8 -1.08 23.44 -15.29
C THR A 8 -1.83 24.77 -15.42
N LEU A 9 -2.91 24.84 -16.21
CA LEU A 9 -3.66 26.08 -16.44
C LEU A 9 -4.47 26.47 -15.21
N GLN A 10 -5.14 25.51 -14.58
CA GLN A 10 -5.87 25.76 -13.33
C GLN A 10 -4.91 26.13 -12.19
N PHE A 11 -3.74 25.51 -12.14
CA PHE A 11 -2.71 25.79 -11.15
C PHE A 11 -2.14 27.21 -11.28
N VAL A 12 -1.78 27.63 -12.50
CA VAL A 12 -1.33 28.99 -12.79
C VAL A 12 -2.41 30.03 -12.44
N LYS A 13 -3.68 29.78 -12.76
CA LYS A 13 -4.80 30.67 -12.37
C LYS A 13 -4.89 30.84 -10.86
N THR A 14 -4.81 29.74 -10.11
CA THR A 14 -4.86 29.75 -8.64
C THR A 14 -3.73 30.59 -8.05
N LEU A 15 -2.52 30.53 -8.63
CA LEU A 15 -1.40 31.35 -8.19
C LEU A 15 -1.60 32.84 -8.53
N LYS A 16 -2.14 33.15 -9.72
CA LYS A 16 -2.48 34.52 -10.09
C LYS A 16 -3.56 35.13 -9.18
N ASP A 17 -4.56 34.35 -8.81
CA ASP A 17 -5.61 34.75 -7.85
C ASP A 17 -5.03 35.00 -6.44
N ALA A 18 -3.86 34.45 -6.15
CA ALA A 18 -3.09 34.65 -4.92
C ALA A 18 -2.00 35.75 -5.05
N ASP A 19 -2.14 36.67 -6.01
CA ASP A 19 -1.23 37.81 -6.26
C ASP A 19 0.18 37.43 -6.78
N PHE A 20 0.37 36.20 -7.28
CA PHE A 20 1.62 35.85 -7.98
C PHE A 20 1.62 36.41 -9.39
N ASN A 21 2.76 36.96 -9.83
CA ASN A 21 2.90 37.42 -11.20
C ASN A 21 3.00 36.25 -12.20
N ASP A 22 2.74 36.53 -13.47
CA ASP A 22 2.70 35.52 -14.54
C ASP A 22 3.96 34.65 -14.61
N LYS A 23 5.14 35.26 -14.50
CA LYS A 23 6.42 34.53 -14.52
C LYS A 23 6.57 33.62 -13.31
N GLN A 24 6.15 34.06 -12.13
CA GLN A 24 6.21 33.26 -10.91
C GLN A 24 5.23 32.09 -10.99
N ALA A 25 3.99 32.35 -11.41
CA ALA A 25 2.96 31.32 -11.54
C ALA A 25 3.37 30.22 -12.52
N GLU A 26 3.92 30.60 -13.67
CA GLU A 26 4.42 29.67 -14.68
C GLU A 26 5.64 28.88 -14.19
N ALA A 27 6.61 29.56 -13.56
CA ALA A 27 7.80 28.90 -13.02
C ALA A 27 7.47 27.88 -11.92
N ILE A 28 6.58 28.24 -10.98
CA ILE A 28 6.14 27.34 -9.90
C ILE A 28 5.35 26.17 -10.49
N SER A 29 4.47 26.43 -11.47
CA SER A 29 3.71 25.36 -12.13
C SER A 29 4.59 24.37 -12.89
N SER A 30 5.64 24.85 -13.56
CA SER A 30 6.60 24.00 -14.27
C SER A 30 7.41 23.17 -13.27
N ALA A 31 7.98 23.81 -12.24
CA ALA A 31 8.75 23.12 -11.21
C ALA A 31 7.92 22.05 -10.48
N PHE A 32 6.65 22.33 -10.21
CA PHE A 32 5.75 21.36 -9.59
C PHE A 32 5.37 20.21 -10.53
N GLN A 33 5.14 20.49 -11.82
CA GLN A 33 4.88 19.44 -12.81
C GLN A 33 6.09 18.52 -12.97
N ASP A 34 7.29 19.08 -13.03
CA ASP A 34 8.54 18.31 -13.15
C ASP A 34 8.85 17.54 -11.88
N ALA A 35 8.65 18.13 -10.69
CA ALA A 35 8.76 17.42 -9.42
C ALA A 35 7.72 16.29 -9.30
N GLN A 36 6.52 16.44 -9.86
CA GLN A 36 5.51 15.38 -9.86
C GLN A 36 5.83 14.26 -10.88
N ARG A 37 6.57 14.57 -11.96
CA ARG A 37 7.11 13.59 -12.90
C ARG A 37 8.31 12.84 -12.33
N GLU A 38 9.17 13.52 -11.57
CA GLU A 38 10.35 12.95 -10.91
C GLU A 38 10.03 12.28 -9.58
N SER A 39 8.96 12.70 -8.89
CA SER A 39 8.39 11.92 -7.81
C SER A 39 7.80 10.68 -8.46
N ASP A 40 8.60 9.64 -8.51
CA ASP A 40 8.19 8.27 -8.74
C ASP A 40 7.16 7.98 -7.65
N LEU A 41 5.90 8.33 -7.91
CA LEU A 41 4.77 8.08 -7.04
C LEU A 41 4.78 6.57 -6.89
N ALA A 42 5.34 6.06 -5.79
CA ALA A 42 5.32 4.65 -5.42
C ALA A 42 3.92 4.17 -5.73
N THR A 43 3.81 3.44 -6.83
CA THR A 43 2.55 3.45 -7.56
C THR A 43 1.57 2.75 -6.63
N LYS A 44 0.28 3.10 -6.65
CA LYS A 44 -0.73 2.27 -5.93
C LYS A 44 -0.59 0.76 -6.24
N ALA A 45 0.11 0.41 -7.34
CA ALA A 45 0.59 -0.93 -7.64
C ALA A 45 1.50 -1.55 -6.57
N ASP A 46 2.49 -0.82 -6.03
CA ASP A 46 3.40 -1.34 -5.00
C ASP A 46 2.67 -1.60 -3.68
N ILE A 47 1.72 -0.74 -3.32
CA ILE A 47 0.84 -0.94 -2.15
C ILE A 47 -0.02 -2.21 -2.33
N ARG A 48 -0.57 -2.45 -3.52
CA ARG A 48 -1.32 -3.68 -3.81
C ARG A 48 -0.45 -4.94 -3.77
N VAL A 49 0.81 -4.84 -4.19
CA VAL A 49 1.77 -5.95 -4.13
C VAL A 49 2.10 -6.29 -2.67
N VAL A 50 2.22 -5.30 -1.79
CA VAL A 50 2.42 -5.52 -0.35
C VAL A 50 1.18 -6.15 0.29
N GLU A 51 -0.03 -5.67 0.01
CA GLU A 51 -1.29 -6.27 0.51
C GLU A 51 -1.42 -7.73 0.09
N THR A 52 -1.14 -8.05 -1.18
CA THR A 52 -1.26 -9.42 -1.71
C THR A 52 -0.29 -10.38 -1.01
N LYS A 53 0.93 -9.93 -0.66
CA LYS A 53 1.93 -10.73 0.05
C LYS A 53 1.56 -10.98 1.52
N VAL A 54 0.96 -9.99 2.18
CA VAL A 54 0.50 -10.11 3.56
C VAL A 54 -0.68 -11.10 3.66
N ASP A 55 -1.62 -11.05 2.71
CA ASP A 55 -2.76 -11.98 2.66
C ASP A 55 -2.36 -13.43 2.34
N ALA A 56 -1.30 -13.61 1.54
CA ALA A 56 -0.73 -14.93 1.29
C ALA A 56 -0.10 -15.51 2.56
N LEU A 57 0.72 -14.72 3.25
CA LEU A 57 1.38 -15.15 4.49
C LEU A 57 0.38 -15.42 5.62
N ALA A 58 -0.70 -14.62 5.72
CA ALA A 58 -1.76 -14.83 6.69
C ALA A 58 -2.51 -16.15 6.46
N ARG A 59 -2.73 -16.54 5.20
CA ARG A 59 -3.32 -17.84 4.84
C ARG A 59 -2.42 -19.01 5.21
N ASP A 60 -1.13 -18.90 4.96
CA ASP A 60 -0.17 -19.96 5.29
C ASP A 60 -0.09 -20.19 6.80
N VAL A 61 -0.05 -19.10 7.59
CA VAL A 61 -0.07 -19.19 9.06
C VAL A 61 -1.37 -19.80 9.57
N ASN A 62 -2.52 -19.45 8.99
CA ASN A 62 -3.80 -20.02 9.40
C ASN A 62 -3.90 -21.52 9.07
N SER A 63 -3.36 -21.95 7.93
CA SER A 63 -3.28 -23.36 7.55
C SER A 63 -2.40 -24.16 8.51
N LEU A 64 -1.22 -23.62 8.86
CA LEU A 64 -0.33 -24.22 9.85
C LEU A 64 -0.98 -24.33 11.23
N ARG A 65 -1.72 -23.30 11.67
CA ARG A 65 -2.45 -23.33 12.96
C ARG A 65 -3.49 -24.46 13.02
N TRP A 66 -4.22 -24.69 11.93
CA TRP A 66 -5.19 -25.79 11.84
C TRP A 66 -4.52 -27.16 11.84
N ILE A 67 -3.44 -27.34 11.07
CA ILE A 67 -2.68 -28.60 11.02
C ILE A 67 -2.08 -28.92 12.41
N LEU A 68 -1.49 -27.93 13.07
CA LEU A 68 -0.96 -28.10 14.43
C LEU A 68 -2.06 -28.46 15.44
N GLY A 69 -3.24 -27.84 15.34
CA GLY A 69 -4.39 -28.19 16.18
C GLY A 69 -4.82 -29.65 16.02
N VAL A 70 -4.88 -30.16 14.79
CA VAL A 70 -5.22 -31.56 14.51
C VAL A 70 -4.14 -32.50 15.05
N ILE A 71 -2.86 -32.18 14.86
CA ILE A 71 -1.75 -33.00 15.36
C ILE A 71 -1.80 -33.08 16.89
N VAL A 72 -2.02 -31.95 17.58
CA VAL A 72 -2.14 -31.92 19.05
C VAL A 72 -3.32 -32.78 19.51
N ILE A 73 -4.48 -32.71 18.84
CA ILE A 73 -5.64 -33.55 19.15
C ILE A 73 -5.31 -35.04 18.99
N LEU A 74 -4.61 -35.41 17.92
CA LEU A 74 -4.31 -36.80 17.61
C LEU A 74 -3.17 -37.39 18.46
N THR A 75 -2.27 -36.58 19.00
CA THR A 75 -1.05 -37.08 19.66
C THR A 75 -1.01 -36.77 21.14
N VAL A 76 -1.41 -35.56 21.55
CA VAL A 76 -1.25 -35.10 22.94
C VAL A 76 -2.43 -35.54 23.80
N ILE A 77 -3.66 -35.42 23.28
CA ILE A 77 -4.87 -35.86 24.01
C ILE A 77 -4.83 -37.36 24.38
N PRO A 78 -4.56 -38.31 23.45
CA PRO A 78 -4.51 -39.72 23.81
C PRO A 78 -3.34 -40.06 24.73
N LEU A 79 -2.21 -39.34 24.64
CA LEU A 79 -1.07 -39.54 25.53
C LEU A 79 -1.39 -39.14 26.97
N ILE A 80 -2.15 -38.08 27.18
CA ILE A 80 -2.59 -37.64 28.53
C ILE A 80 -3.60 -38.63 29.11
N ASN A 81 -4.56 -39.09 28.31
CA ASN A 81 -5.55 -40.07 28.76
C ASN A 81 -4.87 -41.38 29.22
N ASN A 82 -3.90 -41.87 28.46
CA ASN A 82 -3.12 -43.06 28.82
C ASN A 82 -2.20 -42.88 30.05
N LEU A 83 -1.98 -41.64 30.51
CA LEU A 83 -1.14 -41.35 31.68
C LEU A 83 -1.97 -41.16 32.96
N ILE A 84 -3.27 -40.90 32.82
CA ILE A 84 -4.21 -40.63 33.93
C ILE A 84 -5.04 -41.89 34.27
N GLU A 85 -5.21 -42.82 33.31
CA GLU A 85 -5.78 -44.16 33.52
C GLU A 85 -4.74 -45.15 34.06
#